data_AF-A0A932Z033-F1
#
_entry.id   AF-A0A932Z033-F1
#
_cell.length_a   1.000
_cell.length_b   1.000
_cell.length_c   1.000
_cell.angle_alpha   90.00
_cell.angle_beta   90.00
_cell.angle_gamma   90.00
#
_symmetry.space_group_name_H-M   'P 1'
#
loop_
_entity.id
_entity.type
_entity.pdbx_description
1 polymer ?
#
loop_
_entity_poly.entity_id
_entity_poly.type
_entity_poly.pdbx_seq_one_letter_code
_entity_poly.pdbx_strand_id
1 'polypeptide(L)'
;MKYILLVASIAIFLTPTLAGAIRLGTIPSSDDIGVQASPAQSTTDLLGIVAGIVQVTYWIFFAIAVMILLLVAFEYLRSSGDPQLVKKAQDWLIYASISIVLGLVAVAASAIIRSFIERPGANF
;
A
#
# COMPACT_ATOMS: atom_id res chain seq x y z
N MET A 1 -9.07 -14.20 16.63
CA MET A 1 -9.14 -15.26 15.59
C MET A 1 -9.22 -14.72 14.16
N LYS A 2 -9.91 -13.59 13.88
CA LYS A 2 -10.08 -13.06 12.51
C LYS A 2 -8.78 -12.63 11.80
N TYR A 3 -7.79 -12.08 12.54
CA TYR A 3 -6.52 -11.63 11.96
C TYR A 3 -5.51 -12.76 11.69
N ILE A 4 -5.61 -13.87 12.43
CA ILE A 4 -4.71 -15.02 12.28
C ILE A 4 -5.00 -15.80 11.00
N LEU A 5 -6.27 -15.88 10.58
CA LEU A 5 -6.65 -16.48 9.30
C LEU A 5 -6.22 -15.63 8.11
N LEU A 6 -6.22 -14.29 8.25
CA LEU A 6 -5.83 -13.38 7.17
C LEU A 6 -4.31 -13.41 6.92
N VAL A 7 -3.50 -13.51 7.97
CA VAL A 7 -2.03 -13.67 7.86
C VAL A 7 -1.65 -15.03 7.27
N ALA A 8 -2.41 -16.10 7.57
CA ALA A 8 -2.18 -17.42 7.00
C ALA A 8 -2.48 -17.50 5.49
N SER A 9 -3.47 -16.74 5.00
CA SER A 9 -3.77 -16.66 3.56
C SER A 9 -2.70 -15.92 2.75
N ILE A 10 -2.07 -14.89 3.34
CA ILE A 10 -0.96 -14.16 2.72
C ILE A 10 0.30 -15.04 2.63
N ALA A 11 0.53 -15.93 3.61
CA ALA A 11 1.67 -16.84 3.61
C ALA A 11 1.61 -17.93 2.52
N ILE A 12 0.41 -18.37 2.12
CA ILE A 12 0.22 -19.39 1.08
C ILE A 12 0.49 -18.82 -0.33
N PHE A 13 0.34 -17.51 -0.53
CA PHE A 13 0.67 -16.84 -1.80
C PHE A 13 2.18 -16.68 -2.03
N LEU A 14 3.03 -16.96 -1.03
CA LEU A 14 4.46 -16.70 -1.07
C LEU A 14 5.33 -17.98 -1.12
N THR A 15 4.76 -19.18 -1.17
CA THR A 15 5.56 -20.41 -1.30
C THR A 15 5.41 -21.03 -2.68
N PRO A 16 6.52 -21.20 -3.43
CA PRO A 16 6.56 -22.10 -4.56
C PRO A 16 6.23 -23.51 -4.11
N THR A 17 5.08 -24.04 -4.51
CA THR A 17 4.80 -25.46 -4.38
C THR A 17 5.74 -26.20 -5.32
N LEU A 18 6.79 -26.77 -4.75
CA LEU A 18 7.80 -27.57 -5.42
C LEU A 18 7.19 -28.91 -5.83
N ALA A 19 6.66 -28.99 -7.05
CA ALA A 19 6.22 -30.23 -7.68
C ALA A 19 7.08 -30.48 -8.94
N GLY A 20 8.21 -31.16 -8.77
CA GLY A 20 9.10 -31.53 -9.88
C GLY A 20 9.56 -32.99 -9.76
N ALA A 21 8.97 -33.89 -10.56
CA ALA A 21 9.48 -35.24 -10.76
C ALA A 21 10.27 -35.27 -12.08
N ILE A 22 11.60 -35.37 -11.98
CA ILE A 22 12.53 -35.29 -13.13
C ILE A 22 12.61 -36.66 -13.83
N ARG A 23 12.47 -36.70 -15.17
CA ARG A 23 12.69 -37.91 -16.00
C ARG A 23 14.05 -37.85 -16.69
N LEU A 24 14.77 -38.98 -16.73
CA LEU A 24 16.08 -39.10 -17.42
C LEU A 24 15.92 -38.86 -18.93
N GLY A 25 16.71 -37.92 -19.47
CA GLY A 25 16.89 -37.73 -20.93
C GLY A 25 16.43 -36.39 -21.50
N THR A 26 15.78 -35.53 -20.70
CA THR A 26 15.40 -34.16 -21.09
C THR A 26 16.09 -33.16 -20.18
N ILE A 27 16.68 -32.09 -20.73
CA ILE A 27 17.15 -30.95 -19.92
C ILE A 27 15.88 -30.26 -19.40
N PRO A 28 15.58 -30.30 -18.09
CA PRO A 28 14.34 -29.76 -17.56
C PRO A 28 14.32 -28.24 -17.74
N SER A 29 13.18 -27.71 -18.19
CA SER A 29 12.97 -26.26 -18.23
C SER A 29 12.79 -25.73 -16.79
N SER A 30 12.89 -24.42 -16.57
CA SER A 30 12.74 -23.82 -15.23
C SER A 30 11.43 -24.23 -14.52
N ASP A 31 10.38 -24.51 -15.29
CA ASP A 31 9.07 -24.95 -14.81
C ASP A 31 9.08 -26.40 -14.27
N ASP A 32 9.96 -27.27 -14.79
CA ASP A 32 10.03 -28.70 -14.44
C ASP A 32 10.83 -28.97 -13.15
N ILE A 33 11.64 -28.01 -12.70
CA ILE A 33 12.44 -28.08 -11.46
C ILE A 33 11.77 -27.34 -10.29
N GLY A 34 10.51 -26.92 -10.45
CA GLY A 34 9.74 -26.27 -9.39
C GLY A 34 10.28 -24.89 -8.99
N VAL A 35 11.11 -24.27 -9.81
CA VAL A 35 11.52 -22.87 -9.63
C VAL A 35 10.36 -22.02 -10.12
N GLN A 36 9.57 -21.46 -9.21
CA GLN A 36 8.57 -20.45 -9.57
C GLN A 36 9.27 -19.31 -10.30
N ALA A 37 8.82 -19.03 -11.52
CA ALA A 37 9.19 -17.82 -12.23
C ALA A 37 8.91 -16.61 -11.34
N SER A 38 9.89 -15.70 -11.22
CA SER A 38 9.71 -14.45 -10.50
C SER A 38 8.47 -13.73 -11.03
N PRO A 39 7.56 -13.22 -10.17
CA PRO A 39 6.39 -12.46 -10.60
C PRO A 39 6.73 -11.22 -11.44
N ALA A 40 7.99 -10.75 -11.36
CA ALA A 40 8.49 -9.65 -12.15
C ALA A 40 9.37 -10.17 -13.28
N GLN A 41 8.77 -10.40 -14.45
CA GLN A 41 9.51 -10.80 -15.66
C GLN A 41 9.87 -9.61 -16.55
N SER A 42 9.31 -8.44 -16.26
CA SER A 42 9.56 -7.19 -16.97
C SER A 42 9.50 -5.97 -16.05
N THR A 43 10.08 -4.85 -16.49
CA THR A 43 9.98 -3.56 -15.77
C THR A 43 8.52 -3.10 -15.62
N THR A 44 7.65 -3.50 -16.54
CA THR A 44 6.20 -3.26 -16.50
C THR A 44 5.52 -4.04 -15.38
N ASP A 45 5.93 -5.29 -15.13
CA ASP A 45 5.38 -6.09 -14.03
C ASP A 45 5.80 -5.55 -12.67
N LEU A 46 7.03 -5.03 -12.55
CA LEU A 46 7.49 -4.35 -11.34
C LEU A 46 6.61 -3.13 -11.02
N LEU A 47 6.24 -2.35 -12.03
CA LEU A 47 5.34 -1.22 -11.87
C LEU A 47 3.93 -1.68 -11.44
N GLY A 48 3.43 -2.78 -12.00
CA GLY A 48 2.15 -3.38 -11.61
C GLY A 48 2.13 -3.84 -10.14
N ILE A 49 3.19 -4.51 -9.69
CA ILE A 49 3.35 -4.95 -8.30
C ILE A 49 3.41 -3.74 -7.36
N VAL A 50 4.21 -2.73 -7.69
CA VAL A 50 4.31 -1.50 -6.88
C VAL A 50 2.97 -0.76 -6.83
N ALA A 51 2.27 -0.63 -7.96
CA ALA A 51 0.95 -0.02 -8.00
C ALA A 51 -0.06 -0.77 -7.11
N GLY A 52 -0.04 -2.11 -7.15
CA GLY A 52 -0.87 -2.95 -6.28
C GLY A 52 -0.59 -2.73 -4.79
N ILE A 53 0.69 -2.71 -4.40
CA ILE A 53 1.11 -2.45 -3.01
C ILE A 53 0.65 -1.06 -2.56
N VAL A 54 0.90 -0.04 -3.39
CA VAL A 54 0.52 1.34 -3.11
C VAL A 54 -1.00 1.47 -2.94
N GLN A 55 -1.79 0.82 -3.80
CA GLN A 55 -3.25 0.87 -3.71
C GLN A 55 -3.79 0.24 -2.42
N VAL A 56 -3.24 -0.91 -1.99
CA VAL A 56 -3.62 -1.54 -0.72
C VAL A 56 -3.20 -0.67 0.47
N THR A 57 -1.99 -0.11 0.44
CA THR A 57 -1.52 0.83 1.45
C THR A 57 -2.43 2.05 1.58
N TYR A 58 -2.87 2.64 0.45
CA TYR A 58 -3.80 3.77 0.48
C TYR A 58 -5.11 3.44 1.18
N TRP A 59 -5.72 2.29 0.86
CA TRP A 59 -6.97 1.85 1.48
C TRP A 59 -6.84 1.69 3.00
N ILE A 60 -5.79 1.01 3.45
CA ILE A 60 -5.55 0.77 4.89
C ILE A 60 -5.23 2.09 5.60
N PHE A 61 -4.39 2.93 5.00
CA PHE A 61 -4.00 4.22 5.56
C PHE A 61 -5.20 5.13 5.78
N PHE A 62 -6.07 5.29 4.77
CA PHE A 62 -7.27 6.12 4.90
C PHE A 62 -8.26 5.55 5.92
N ALA A 63 -8.45 4.24 5.97
CA ALA A 63 -9.34 3.62 6.97
C ALA A 63 -8.87 3.89 8.41
N ILE A 64 -7.57 3.77 8.67
CA ILE A 64 -7.00 4.06 10.00
C ILE A 64 -7.05 5.56 10.30
N ALA A 65 -6.73 6.41 9.33
CA ALA A 65 -6.73 7.86 9.49
C ALA A 65 -8.12 8.38 9.90
N VAL A 66 -9.19 7.94 9.21
CA VAL A 66 -10.57 8.30 9.56
C VAL A 66 -10.93 7.80 10.96
N MET A 67 -10.53 6.59 11.32
CA MET A 67 -10.79 6.05 12.66
C MET A 67 -10.13 6.89 13.76
N ILE A 68 -8.87 7.29 13.59
CA ILE A 68 -8.18 8.15 14.55
C ILE A 68 -8.84 9.53 14.60
N LEU A 69 -9.18 10.12 13.46
CA LEU A 69 -9.83 11.43 13.39
C LEU A 69 -11.11 11.49 14.24
N LEU A 70 -11.92 10.43 14.18
CA LEU A 70 -13.11 10.30 15.01
C LEU A 70 -12.77 10.23 16.51
N LEU A 71 -11.74 9.48 16.89
CA LEU A 71 -11.30 9.41 18.28
C LEU A 71 -10.84 10.78 18.82
N VAL A 72 -10.10 11.55 18.02
CA VAL A 72 -9.70 12.92 18.38
C VAL A 72 -10.90 13.82 18.61
N ALA A 73 -11.91 13.72 17.73
CA ALA A 73 -13.13 14.51 17.86
C ALA A 73 -13.90 14.19 19.14
N PHE A 74 -13.98 12.90 19.52
CA PHE A 74 -14.59 12.49 20.78
C PHE A 74 -13.76 12.95 22.00
N GLU A 75 -12.44 12.91 21.93
CA GLU A 75 -11.57 13.41 23.01
C GLU A 75 -11.73 14.93 23.19
N TYR A 76 -11.86 15.67 22.09
CA TYR A 76 -12.19 17.10 22.11
C TYR A 76 -13.53 17.36 22.78
N LEU A 77 -14.58 16.60 22.45
CA LEU A 77 -15.91 16.78 23.03
C LEU A 77 -15.97 16.39 24.51
N ARG A 78 -15.30 15.29 24.90
CA ARG A 78 -15.29 14.81 26.29
C ARG A 78 -14.39 15.63 27.21
N SER A 79 -13.45 16.40 26.66
CA SER A 79 -12.48 17.18 27.44
C SER A 79 -13.11 18.12 28.48
N SER A 80 -14.42 18.40 28.41
CA SER A 80 -15.20 19.08 29.46
C SER A 80 -14.62 20.43 29.91
N GLY A 81 -13.85 21.09 29.04
CA GLY A 81 -13.21 22.37 29.35
C GLY A 81 -11.87 22.27 30.10
N ASP A 82 -11.30 21.08 30.29
CA ASP A 82 -9.91 20.97 30.76
C ASP A 82 -8.96 21.60 29.72
N PRO A 83 -8.27 22.70 30.09
CA PRO A 83 -7.44 23.45 29.14
C PRO A 83 -6.28 22.62 28.57
N GLN A 84 -5.80 21.58 29.27
CA GLN A 84 -4.74 20.72 28.76
C GLN A 84 -5.26 19.77 27.68
N LEU A 85 -6.42 19.14 27.91
CA LEU A 85 -7.02 18.21 26.96
C LEU A 85 -7.55 18.94 25.71
N VAL A 86 -8.13 20.13 25.89
CA VAL A 86 -8.58 20.98 24.78
C VAL A 86 -7.39 21.40 23.91
N LYS A 87 -6.28 21.87 24.52
CA LYS A 87 -5.07 22.24 23.76
C LYS A 87 -4.49 21.06 23.00
N LYS A 88 -4.35 19.91 23.66
CA LYS A 88 -3.83 18.69 23.02
C LYS A 88 -4.66 18.30 21.79
N ALA A 89 -5.98 18.33 21.90
CA ALA A 89 -6.86 18.01 20.79
C ALA A 89 -6.80 19.07 19.67
N GLN A 90 -6.66 20.36 20.00
CA GLN A 90 -6.43 21.42 19.00
C GLN A 90 -5.11 21.22 18.24
N ASP A 91 -4.02 20.91 18.94
CA ASP A 91 -2.73 20.62 18.30
C ASP A 91 -2.85 19.43 17.35
N TRP A 92 -3.55 18.37 17.78
CA TRP A 92 -3.83 17.22 16.93
C TRP A 92 -4.65 17.57 15.69
N LEU A 93 -5.64 18.47 15.80
CA LEU A 93 -6.40 18.96 14.65
C LEU A 93 -5.52 19.77 13.68
N ILE A 94 -4.62 20.62 14.19
CA ILE A 94 -3.69 21.40 13.37
C ILE A 94 -2.76 20.47 12.59
N TYR A 95 -2.15 19.49 13.28
CA TYR A 95 -1.28 18.51 12.62
C TYR A 95 -2.04 17.63 11.62
N ALA A 96 -3.29 17.26 11.92
CA ALA A 96 -4.15 16.55 10.98
C ALA A 96 -4.43 17.39 9.71
N SER A 97 -4.72 18.68 9.86
CA SER A 97 -4.91 19.59 8.73
C SER A 97 -3.66 19.68 7.85
N ILE A 98 -2.48 19.84 8.45
CA ILE A 98 -1.21 19.90 7.72
C ILE A 98 -0.96 18.60 6.95
N SER A 99 -1.31 17.46 7.53
CA SER A 99 -1.17 16.15 6.87
C SER A 99 -2.06 16.01 5.63
N ILE A 100 -3.29 16.51 5.70
CA ILE A 100 -4.21 16.53 4.54
C ILE A 100 -3.63 17.41 3.43
N VAL A 101 -3.12 18.58 3.76
CA VAL A 101 -2.47 19.49 2.80
C VAL A 101 -1.27 18.81 2.13
N LEU A 102 -0.40 18.14 2.90
CA LEU A 102 0.74 17.38 2.34
C LEU A 102 0.29 16.27 1.38
N GLY A 103 -0.77 15.54 1.72
CA GLY A 103 -1.34 14.52 0.83
C GLY A 103 -1.85 15.10 -0.49
N LEU A 104 -2.57 16.24 -0.43
CA LEU A 104 -3.05 16.96 -1.61
C LEU A 104 -1.89 17.44 -2.49
N VAL A 105 -0.82 17.96 -1.90
CA VAL A 105 0.38 18.40 -2.63
C VAL A 105 1.06 17.22 -3.33
N ALA A 106 1.16 16.06 -2.69
CA ALA A 106 1.74 14.87 -3.31
C ALA A 106 0.95 14.41 -4.55
N VAL A 107 -0.38 14.45 -4.47
CA VAL A 107 -1.26 14.12 -5.61
C VAL A 107 -1.11 15.16 -6.73
N ALA A 108 -1.11 16.45 -6.39
CA ALA A 108 -0.92 17.53 -7.36
C ALA A 108 0.45 17.43 -8.07
N ALA A 109 1.53 17.19 -7.32
CA ALA A 109 2.85 16.98 -7.88
C ALA A 109 2.90 15.78 -8.84
N SER A 110 2.25 14.66 -8.49
CA SER A 110 2.17 13.47 -9.34
C SER A 110 1.44 13.75 -10.65
N ALA A 111 0.35 14.54 -10.62
CA ALA A 111 -0.39 14.94 -11.82
C ALA A 111 0.46 15.83 -12.74
N ILE A 112 1.23 16.75 -12.15
CA ILE A 112 2.17 17.61 -12.89
C ILE A 112 3.25 16.75 -13.57
N ILE A 113 3.86 15.81 -12.83
CA ILE A 113 4.90 14.92 -13.37
C ILE A 113 4.37 14.08 -14.54
N ARG A 114 3.17 13.50 -14.40
CA ARG A 114 2.51 12.77 -15.49
C ARG A 114 2.29 13.64 -16.72
N SER A 115 1.86 14.89 -16.52
CA SER A 115 1.65 15.85 -17.62
C SER A 115 2.93 16.17 -18.40
N PHE A 116 4.10 16.11 -17.75
CA PHE A 116 5.39 16.31 -18.40
C PHE A 116 5.94 15.05 -19.08
N ILE A 117 5.64 13.86 -18.55
CA ILE A 117 6.09 12.57 -19.09
C ILE A 117 5.19 12.08 -20.23
N GLU A 118 3.87 12.20 -20.09
CA GLU A 118 2.86 11.74 -21.06
C GLU A 118 2.62 12.77 -22.17
N ARG A 119 3.68 13.47 -22.65
CA ARG A 119 3.57 14.35 -23.80
C ARG A 119 2.84 13.61 -24.94
N PRO A 120 1.66 14.08 -25.40
CA PRO A 120 0.96 13.48 -26.52
C PRO A 120 1.84 13.56 -27.77
N GLY A 121 2.54 12.47 -28.12
CA GLY A 121 3.35 12.40 -29.33
C GLY A 121 4.71 11.68 -29.27
N ALA A 122 5.20 11.23 -28.12
CA ALA A 122 6.47 10.47 -28.06
C ALA A 122 6.22 8.96 -28.00
N ASN A 123 5.90 8.36 -29.16
CA ASN A 123 6.07 6.93 -29.38
C ASN A 123 7.55 6.69 -29.70
N PHE A 124 8.25 5.94 -28.86
CA PHE A 124 9.49 5.25 -29.22
C PHE A 124 9.26 3.75 -29.07
#